data_AF-A0A1E3Y6D1-F1
#
_entry.id   AF-A0A1E3Y6D1-F1
#
_cell.length_a   1.000
_cell.length_b   1.000
_cell.length_c   1.000
_cell.angle_alpha   90.00
_cell.angle_beta   90.00
_cell.angle_gamma   90.00
#
_symmetry.space_group_name_H-M   'P 1'
#
loop_
_entity.id
_entity.type
_entity.pdbx_description
1 polymer ?
#
loop_
_entity_poly.entity_id
_entity_poly.type
_entity_poly.pdbx_seq_one_letter_code
_entity_poly.pdbx_strand_id
1 'polypeptide(L)'
;MTAVPEHRTRLIAALALALCLIAGSAPRLVGDGAEYLAQALNFASLNRPSLGRQAIGAIERRVGTIDPALAAWSIEQTSVAGADRRRDFLHFWFYALLATPFVWMADVIGISPLNGFTALNLLLVGLALHLVLPRAGAAATTLLVASPLVWWLDKAHTEVFTVALLAIAIVSLRERPWWALVASGAAATQNPPLTIVALLVGVAVLVERGWAFFTDRRLLAAAVVGGGLAVLQPIYTYVRHGTPSLLLYATRPGFPTGTELAASVFDPSIGLIGNFPIFLIATATAAVWLAVRHPRTLTSATSAVAVASAAVFLYAFAQTSNPHHGGTPSLTRYALWFIPLSLAVWMPWRQVSGRLGQRVLAVAAVVSAFGSLIAFHPGVPQNAREPTRLASWLWTQHAAWNNPLPEVFAETLAHVEGTRVPMTSAGCAKILLASRGAGEPVWPIPCLPAPLPPQCQVTGTLCYANRRGGTYDFVVAPGRDVAVIHDDDAAWPAAAEAHVRRVYLDTDWPALVARPAGAVTLVRAWHDLRATTFGDDDRFLLVIHPTGEAPMIHLRSTAPLRGAFIAPTTGTILASLAFDGDDENLWHIAVPGVPGEIVLLTMQQHTGTATE
;
A
#
# COMPACT_ATOMS: atom_id res chain seq x y z
N MET A 1 -28.02 -0.51 -43.19
CA MET A 1 -27.51 -0.62 -41.81
C MET A 1 -26.15 0.06 -41.74
N THR A 2 -26.07 1.25 -41.15
CA THR A 2 -24.80 1.97 -40.98
C THR A 2 -23.96 1.27 -39.92
N ALA A 3 -22.74 0.85 -40.25
CA ALA A 3 -21.84 0.20 -39.31
C ALA A 3 -21.69 1.07 -38.04
N VAL A 4 -21.99 0.50 -36.88
CA VAL A 4 -21.74 1.16 -35.60
C VAL A 4 -20.24 1.45 -35.53
N PRO A 5 -19.83 2.70 -35.29
CA PRO A 5 -18.42 3.04 -35.20
C PRO A 5 -17.72 2.15 -34.17
N GLU A 6 -16.60 1.53 -34.55
CA GLU A 6 -15.86 0.54 -33.75
C GLU A 6 -15.56 1.00 -32.30
N HIS A 7 -15.39 2.31 -32.09
CA HIS A 7 -15.18 2.90 -30.77
C HIS A 7 -16.40 2.77 -29.84
N ARG A 8 -17.63 2.81 -30.38
CA ARG A 8 -18.86 2.65 -29.57
C ARG A 8 -18.99 1.23 -29.04
N THR A 9 -18.73 0.23 -29.87
CA THR A 9 -18.74 -1.18 -29.46
C THR A 9 -17.74 -1.44 -28.34
N ARG A 10 -16.53 -0.89 -28.44
CA ARG A 10 -15.50 -1.03 -27.41
C ARG A 10 -15.86 -0.32 -26.11
N LEU A 11 -16.45 0.89 -26.19
CA LEU A 11 -16.95 1.61 -25.02
C LEU A 11 -18.04 0.80 -24.31
N ILE A 12 -19.01 0.27 -25.05
CA ILE A 12 -20.07 -0.58 -24.51
C ILE A 12 -19.48 -1.82 -23.84
N ALA A 13 -18.53 -2.49 -24.49
CA ALA A 13 -17.87 -3.66 -23.92
C ALA A 13 -17.12 -3.35 -22.62
N ALA A 14 -16.40 -2.22 -22.55
CA ALA A 14 -15.71 -1.79 -21.34
C ALA A 14 -16.68 -1.46 -20.19
N LEU A 15 -17.78 -0.78 -20.49
CA LEU A 15 -18.83 -0.48 -19.50
C LEU A 15 -19.55 -1.77 -19.05
N ALA A 16 -19.83 -2.68 -19.96
CA ALA A 16 -20.42 -3.98 -19.63
C ALA A 16 -19.48 -4.79 -18.72
N LEU A 17 -18.18 -4.81 -19.00
CA LEU A 17 -17.19 -5.45 -18.13
C LEU A 17 -17.18 -4.81 -16.75
N ALA A 18 -17.16 -3.47 -16.65
CA ALA A 18 -17.21 -2.76 -15.38
C ALA A 18 -18.47 -3.13 -14.58
N LEU A 19 -19.64 -3.19 -15.24
CA LEU A 19 -20.90 -3.62 -14.63
C LEU A 19 -20.84 -5.08 -14.15
N CYS A 20 -20.26 -6.00 -14.93
CA CYS A 20 -20.09 -7.40 -14.51
C CYS A 20 -19.20 -7.53 -13.26
N LEU A 21 -18.10 -6.78 -13.20
CA LEU A 21 -17.19 -6.77 -12.05
C LEU A 21 -17.87 -6.23 -10.79
N ILE A 22 -18.66 -5.17 -10.95
CA ILE A 22 -19.44 -4.58 -9.86
C ILE A 22 -20.55 -5.53 -9.41
N ALA A 23 -21.24 -6.20 -10.34
CA ALA A 23 -22.30 -7.16 -10.01
C ALA A 23 -21.79 -8.35 -9.20
N GLY A 24 -20.50 -8.71 -9.36
CA GLY A 24 -19.82 -9.70 -8.53
C GLY A 24 -19.26 -9.15 -7.21
N SER A 25 -19.57 -7.92 -6.83
CA SER A 25 -19.06 -7.24 -5.63
C SER A 25 -20.19 -6.63 -4.79
N ALA A 26 -19.90 -6.42 -3.50
CA ALA A 26 -20.73 -5.63 -2.62
C ALA A 26 -20.06 -4.27 -2.38
N PRO A 27 -20.73 -3.14 -2.70
CA PRO A 27 -20.24 -1.81 -2.34
C PRO A 27 -19.95 -1.74 -0.84
N ARG A 28 -18.79 -1.20 -0.46
CA ARG A 28 -18.34 -1.14 0.94
C ARG A 28 -17.57 0.14 1.22
N LEU A 29 -17.52 0.50 2.49
CA LEU A 29 -16.72 1.61 2.97
C LEU A 29 -15.29 1.13 3.23
N VAL A 30 -14.32 1.91 2.76
CA VAL A 30 -12.89 1.62 2.87
C VAL A 30 -12.14 2.94 3.01
N GLY A 31 -11.08 2.96 3.82
CA GLY A 31 -10.34 4.19 4.13
C GLY A 31 -11.29 5.33 4.53
N ASP A 32 -11.19 6.45 3.82
CA ASP A 32 -11.96 7.68 4.09
C ASP A 32 -13.40 7.65 3.55
N GLY A 33 -13.86 6.49 3.05
CA GLY A 33 -15.19 6.38 2.44
C GLY A 33 -16.34 6.75 3.37
N ALA A 34 -16.18 6.53 4.68
CA ALA A 34 -17.16 6.92 5.68
C ALA A 34 -17.36 8.44 5.73
N GLU A 35 -16.28 9.22 5.57
CA GLU A 35 -16.34 10.69 5.53
C GLU A 35 -17.11 11.16 4.28
N TYR A 36 -16.79 10.60 3.11
CA TYR A 36 -17.49 10.96 1.86
C TYR A 36 -18.97 10.59 1.90
N LEU A 37 -19.31 9.41 2.42
CA LEU A 37 -20.71 9.01 2.60
C LEU A 37 -21.43 9.96 3.56
N ALA A 38 -20.83 10.29 4.70
CA ALA A 38 -21.41 11.23 5.67
C ALA A 38 -21.67 12.62 5.05
N GLN A 39 -20.71 13.13 4.28
CA GLN A 39 -20.86 14.38 3.53
C GLN A 39 -21.99 14.31 2.51
N ALA A 40 -22.08 13.23 1.73
CA ALA A 40 -23.13 13.06 0.71
C ALA A 40 -24.53 12.92 1.32
N LEU A 41 -24.67 12.20 2.44
CA LEU A 41 -25.93 12.12 3.19
C LEU A 41 -26.35 13.48 3.74
N ASN A 42 -25.39 14.26 4.23
CA ASN A 42 -25.63 15.61 4.71
C ASN A 42 -26.09 16.54 3.56
N PHE A 43 -25.46 16.48 2.39
CA PHE A 43 -25.91 17.22 1.20
C PHE A 43 -27.26 16.75 0.66
N ALA A 44 -27.55 15.44 0.69
CA ALA A 44 -28.83 14.88 0.28
C ALA A 44 -29.99 15.40 1.16
N SER A 45 -29.68 15.81 2.40
CA SER A 45 -30.59 16.49 3.31
C SER A 45 -30.63 18.02 3.13
N LEU A 46 -30.09 18.53 2.02
CA LEU A 46 -29.99 19.96 1.67
C LEU A 46 -29.22 20.81 2.69
N ASN A 47 -28.31 20.20 3.46
CA ASN A 47 -27.46 20.92 4.40
C ASN A 47 -26.21 21.50 3.73
N ARG A 48 -25.58 22.45 4.43
CA ARG A 48 -24.27 23.03 4.06
C ARG A 48 -23.14 21.99 4.18
N PRO A 49 -21.96 22.19 3.55
CA PRO A 49 -20.86 21.22 3.59
C PRO A 49 -20.41 20.80 4.99
N SER A 50 -20.39 21.73 5.96
CA SER A 50 -20.05 21.43 7.35
C SER A 50 -21.21 20.75 8.07
N LEU A 51 -20.94 19.78 8.94
CA LEU A 51 -21.96 19.00 9.64
C LEU A 51 -22.45 19.74 10.90
N GLY A 52 -23.77 19.89 11.02
CA GLY A 52 -24.40 20.44 12.22
C GLY A 52 -24.55 19.40 13.32
N ARG A 53 -24.46 19.80 14.60
CA ARG A 53 -24.54 18.88 15.76
C ARG A 53 -25.77 17.97 15.75
N GLN A 54 -26.93 18.48 15.33
CA GLN A 54 -28.17 17.70 15.27
C GLN A 54 -28.13 16.59 14.21
N ALA A 55 -27.34 16.75 13.15
CA ALA A 55 -27.24 15.77 12.07
C ALA A 55 -26.25 14.64 12.40
N ILE A 56 -25.24 14.90 13.24
CA ILE A 56 -24.14 13.96 13.52
C ILE A 56 -24.65 12.59 13.96
N GLY A 57 -25.44 12.51 15.03
CA GLY A 57 -25.90 11.22 15.54
C GLY A 57 -26.83 10.47 14.56
N ALA A 58 -27.58 11.18 13.71
CA ALA A 58 -28.40 10.54 12.68
C ALA A 58 -27.52 9.94 11.56
N ILE A 59 -26.49 10.68 11.14
CA ILE A 59 -25.52 10.22 10.12
C ILE A 59 -24.70 9.05 10.65
N GLU A 60 -24.17 9.11 11.88
CA GLU A 60 -23.42 8.01 12.51
C GLU A 60 -24.25 6.73 12.56
N ARG A 61 -25.50 6.81 13.03
CA ARG A 61 -26.41 5.65 13.01
C ARG A 61 -26.66 5.10 11.61
N ARG A 62 -26.81 5.99 10.62
CA ARG A 62 -27.02 5.59 9.22
C ARG A 62 -25.79 4.90 8.65
N VAL A 63 -24.61 5.44 8.89
CA VAL A 63 -23.33 4.84 8.48
C VAL A 63 -23.13 3.48 9.17
N GLY A 64 -23.36 3.38 10.49
CA GLY A 64 -23.28 2.11 11.22
C GLY A 64 -24.31 1.06 10.80
N THR A 65 -25.45 1.47 10.25
CA THR A 65 -26.43 0.54 9.65
C THR A 65 -25.95 0.01 8.30
N ILE A 66 -25.26 0.85 7.51
CA ILE A 66 -24.70 0.48 6.21
C ILE A 66 -23.46 -0.41 6.38
N ASP A 67 -22.61 -0.08 7.35
CA ASP A 67 -21.42 -0.84 7.70
C ASP A 67 -21.34 -1.03 9.23
N PRO A 68 -21.72 -2.22 9.75
CA PRO A 68 -21.69 -2.51 11.17
C PRO A 68 -20.31 -2.35 11.83
N ALA A 69 -19.21 -2.48 11.07
CA ALA A 69 -17.87 -2.25 11.61
C ALA A 69 -17.64 -0.78 12.02
N LEU A 70 -18.46 0.14 11.49
CA LEU A 70 -18.46 1.56 11.81
C LEU A 70 -19.56 1.96 12.79
N ALA A 71 -20.21 1.01 13.47
CA ALA A 71 -21.23 1.31 14.48
C ALA A 71 -20.71 2.17 15.66
N ALA A 72 -19.41 2.06 15.97
CA ALA A 72 -18.71 2.86 16.99
C ALA A 72 -17.93 4.04 16.40
N TRP A 73 -18.00 4.29 15.09
CA TRP A 73 -17.31 5.41 14.46
C TRP A 73 -17.90 6.74 14.94
N SER A 74 -17.03 7.67 15.35
CA SER A 74 -17.43 8.98 15.83
C SER A 74 -16.94 10.07 14.89
N ILE A 75 -17.89 10.81 14.31
CA ILE A 75 -17.61 12.00 13.50
C ILE A 75 -16.86 13.03 14.34
N GLU A 76 -17.18 13.14 15.64
CA GLU A 76 -16.50 14.12 16.51
C GLU A 76 -15.01 13.84 16.69
N GLN A 77 -14.57 12.59 16.57
CA GLN A 77 -13.17 12.20 16.67
C GLN A 77 -12.42 12.33 15.34
N THR A 78 -13.12 12.25 14.20
CA THR A 78 -12.51 12.26 12.85
C THR A 78 -12.76 13.54 12.06
N SER A 79 -13.20 14.61 12.72
CA SER A 79 -13.46 15.91 12.08
C SER A 79 -12.98 17.06 12.95
N VAL A 80 -12.89 18.26 12.39
CA VAL A 80 -12.45 19.48 13.09
C VAL A 80 -13.64 20.42 13.26
N ALA A 81 -13.84 20.93 14.48
CA ALA A 81 -14.90 21.91 14.73
C ALA A 81 -14.47 23.32 14.29
N GLY A 82 -15.29 23.98 13.49
CA GLY A 82 -15.12 25.40 13.16
C GLY A 82 -15.62 26.32 14.27
N ALA A 83 -15.42 27.63 14.11
CA ALA A 83 -15.87 28.65 15.06
C ALA A 83 -17.40 28.63 15.31
N ASP A 84 -18.18 28.18 14.31
CA ASP A 84 -19.63 28.01 14.38
C ASP A 84 -20.07 26.69 15.06
N ARG A 85 -19.13 25.93 15.63
CA ARG A 85 -19.32 24.60 16.24
C ARG A 85 -19.83 23.51 15.28
N ARG A 86 -19.94 23.80 13.98
CA ARG A 86 -20.16 22.78 12.94
C ARG A 86 -18.82 22.12 12.63
N ARG A 87 -18.86 20.87 12.16
CA ARG A 87 -17.66 20.07 11.98
C ARG A 87 -17.37 19.81 10.52
N ASP A 88 -16.08 19.79 10.18
CA ASP A 88 -15.58 19.52 8.84
C ASP A 88 -14.63 18.33 8.88
N PHE A 89 -14.84 17.39 7.97
CA PHE A 89 -13.89 16.30 7.77
C PHE A 89 -12.58 16.81 7.17
N LEU A 90 -11.51 16.03 7.31
CA LEU A 90 -10.22 16.35 6.72
C LEU A 90 -10.30 16.33 5.18
N HIS A 91 -11.08 15.39 4.63
CA HIS A 91 -11.24 15.19 3.20
C HIS A 91 -12.25 16.14 2.55
N PHE A 92 -12.01 16.47 1.28
CA PHE A 92 -12.69 17.56 0.58
C PHE A 92 -14.09 17.13 0.12
N TRP A 93 -15.07 18.03 0.16
CA TRP A 93 -16.49 17.67 0.03
C TRP A 93 -17.02 17.65 -1.41
N PHE A 94 -16.24 18.09 -2.40
CA PHE A 94 -16.75 18.28 -3.77
C PHE A 94 -17.14 16.95 -4.45
N TYR A 95 -16.39 15.87 -4.23
CA TYR A 95 -16.73 14.54 -4.77
C TYR A 95 -18.06 14.03 -4.17
N ALA A 96 -18.22 14.15 -2.85
CA ALA A 96 -19.46 13.80 -2.16
C ALA A 96 -20.66 14.65 -2.66
N LEU A 97 -20.43 15.94 -2.94
CA LEU A 97 -21.46 16.80 -3.55
C LEU A 97 -21.90 16.28 -4.93
N LEU A 98 -20.96 15.87 -5.79
CA LEU A 98 -21.29 15.29 -7.09
C LEU A 98 -21.99 13.93 -6.98
N ALA A 99 -21.69 13.16 -5.94
CA ALA A 99 -22.34 11.88 -5.67
C ALA A 99 -23.76 12.05 -5.11
N THR A 100 -24.06 13.20 -4.49
CA THR A 100 -25.33 13.49 -3.82
C THR A 100 -26.59 13.17 -4.63
N PRO A 101 -26.75 13.58 -5.91
CA PRO A 101 -27.95 13.22 -6.67
C PRO A 101 -28.13 11.69 -6.81
N PHE A 102 -27.04 10.95 -6.98
CA PHE A 102 -27.08 9.49 -7.09
C PHE A 102 -27.35 8.82 -5.74
N VAL A 103 -26.76 9.35 -4.66
CA VAL A 103 -27.02 8.92 -3.27
C VAL A 103 -28.48 9.14 -2.89
N TRP A 104 -29.03 10.31 -3.20
CA TRP A 104 -30.44 10.63 -2.96
C TRP A 104 -31.37 9.68 -3.74
N MET A 105 -31.10 9.43 -5.02
CA MET A 105 -31.88 8.47 -5.81
C MET A 105 -31.83 7.06 -5.22
N ALA A 106 -30.64 6.59 -4.80
CA ALA A 106 -30.46 5.29 -4.16
C ALA A 106 -31.29 5.17 -2.87
N ASP A 107 -31.31 6.22 -2.05
CA ASP A 107 -32.08 6.27 -0.80
C ASP A 107 -33.59 6.25 -1.07
N VAL A 108 -34.07 7.02 -2.05
CA VAL A 108 -35.50 7.06 -2.45
C VAL A 108 -36.02 5.69 -2.92
N ILE A 109 -35.20 4.91 -3.62
CA ILE A 109 -35.60 3.56 -4.09
C ILE A 109 -35.28 2.45 -3.08
N GLY A 110 -34.78 2.80 -1.89
CA GLY A 110 -34.54 1.86 -0.80
C GLY A 110 -33.33 0.94 -0.99
N ILE A 111 -32.35 1.31 -1.83
CA ILE A 111 -31.08 0.57 -1.95
C ILE A 111 -29.95 1.29 -1.20
N SER A 112 -28.82 0.61 -0.99
CA SER A 112 -27.68 1.22 -0.29
C SER A 112 -27.20 2.51 -1.00
N PRO A 113 -27.01 3.63 -0.26
CA PRO A 113 -26.41 4.87 -0.76
C PRO A 113 -25.06 4.70 -1.47
N LEU A 114 -24.30 3.65 -1.15
CA LEU A 114 -23.01 3.35 -1.79
C LEU A 114 -23.14 3.08 -3.30
N ASN A 115 -24.30 2.62 -3.76
CA ASN A 115 -24.58 2.47 -5.19
C ASN A 115 -24.60 3.82 -5.90
N GLY A 116 -24.90 4.92 -5.19
CA GLY A 116 -24.84 6.27 -5.74
C GLY A 116 -23.42 6.68 -6.13
N PHE A 117 -22.44 6.38 -5.28
CA PHE A 117 -21.02 6.59 -5.59
C PHE A 117 -20.56 5.69 -6.74
N THR A 118 -20.99 4.44 -6.76
CA THR A 118 -20.70 3.49 -7.85
C THR A 118 -21.20 4.02 -9.20
N ALA A 119 -22.42 4.56 -9.25
CA ALA A 119 -22.99 5.17 -10.45
C ALA A 119 -22.17 6.39 -10.93
N LEU A 120 -21.76 7.27 -10.02
CA LEU A 120 -20.88 8.39 -10.34
C LEU A 120 -19.53 7.91 -10.89
N ASN A 121 -18.91 6.92 -10.25
CA ASN A 121 -17.63 6.35 -10.68
C ASN A 121 -17.72 5.77 -12.10
N LEU A 122 -18.78 5.02 -12.40
CA LEU A 122 -19.03 4.47 -13.73
C LEU A 122 -19.23 5.57 -14.79
N LEU A 123 -19.92 6.66 -14.45
CA LEU A 123 -20.09 7.81 -15.34
C LEU A 123 -18.74 8.49 -15.64
N LEU A 124 -17.90 8.68 -14.63
CA LEU A 124 -16.57 9.28 -14.77
C LEU A 124 -15.64 8.40 -15.62
N VAL A 125 -15.63 7.09 -15.38
CA VAL A 125 -14.86 6.12 -16.20
C VAL A 125 -15.39 6.10 -17.63
N GLY A 126 -16.71 6.09 -17.83
CA GLY A 126 -17.32 6.14 -19.15
C GLY A 126 -16.94 7.41 -19.93
N LEU A 127 -16.90 8.56 -19.26
CA LEU A 127 -16.46 9.83 -19.86
C LEU A 127 -14.97 9.79 -20.23
N ALA A 128 -14.12 9.31 -19.32
CA ALA A 128 -12.68 9.16 -19.59
C ALA A 128 -12.45 8.21 -20.77
N LEU A 129 -13.11 7.05 -20.80
CA LEU A 129 -13.06 6.08 -21.90
C LEU A 129 -13.46 6.72 -23.23
N HIS A 130 -14.57 7.46 -23.25
CA HIS A 130 -15.06 8.12 -24.45
C HIS A 130 -14.03 9.09 -25.06
N LEU A 131 -13.27 9.79 -24.22
CA LEU A 131 -12.26 10.76 -24.67
C LEU A 131 -10.90 10.12 -24.98
N VAL A 132 -10.46 9.16 -24.16
CA VAL A 132 -9.14 8.51 -24.26
C VAL A 132 -9.10 7.51 -25.42
N LEU A 133 -10.13 6.68 -25.60
CA LEU A 133 -10.13 5.60 -26.60
C LEU A 133 -9.80 6.03 -28.03
N PRO A 134 -10.43 7.07 -28.61
CA PRO A 134 -10.09 7.49 -29.98
C PRO A 134 -8.65 8.01 -30.11
N ARG A 135 -8.11 8.63 -29.06
CA ARG A 135 -6.82 9.34 -29.08
C ARG A 135 -5.64 8.44 -28.71
N ALA A 136 -5.73 7.72 -27.59
CA ALA A 136 -4.69 6.83 -27.10
C ALA A 136 -4.81 5.40 -27.65
N GLY A 137 -5.97 5.01 -28.18
CA GLY A 137 -6.22 3.67 -28.72
C GLY A 137 -6.58 2.65 -27.64
N ALA A 138 -7.03 1.47 -28.07
CA ALA A 138 -7.59 0.46 -27.17
C ALA A 138 -6.60 0.00 -26.10
N ALA A 139 -5.35 -0.32 -26.47
CA ALA A 139 -4.37 -0.87 -25.53
C ALA A 139 -4.03 0.10 -24.37
N ALA A 140 -3.75 1.37 -24.68
CA ALA A 140 -3.51 2.40 -23.67
C ALA A 140 -4.75 2.65 -22.80
N THR A 141 -5.94 2.60 -23.40
CA THR A 141 -7.21 2.73 -22.68
C THR A 141 -7.43 1.57 -21.71
N THR A 142 -7.16 0.34 -22.15
CA THR A 142 -7.21 -0.86 -21.30
C THR A 142 -6.23 -0.75 -20.14
N LEU A 143 -4.98 -0.33 -20.37
CA LEU A 143 -4.01 -0.11 -19.29
C LEU A 143 -4.42 0.97 -18.29
N LEU A 144 -5.23 1.95 -18.71
CA LEU A 144 -5.78 2.97 -17.81
C LEU A 144 -6.92 2.41 -16.96
N VAL A 145 -7.93 1.78 -17.59
CA VAL A 145 -9.18 1.42 -16.92
C VAL A 145 -9.22 0.02 -16.32
N ALA A 146 -8.51 -0.95 -16.92
CA ALA A 146 -8.34 -2.30 -16.39
C ALA A 146 -7.03 -2.39 -15.60
N SER A 147 -6.80 -1.37 -14.78
CA SER A 147 -5.65 -1.20 -13.91
C SER A 147 -6.07 -1.48 -12.45
N PRO A 148 -5.19 -1.27 -11.45
CA PRO A 148 -5.60 -1.30 -10.05
C PRO A 148 -6.76 -0.35 -9.70
N LEU A 149 -7.11 0.60 -10.59
CA LEU A 149 -8.31 1.44 -10.50
C LEU A 149 -9.62 0.64 -10.41
N VAL A 150 -9.67 -0.57 -10.99
CA VAL A 150 -10.89 -1.40 -11.01
C VAL A 150 -11.43 -1.64 -9.60
N TRP A 151 -10.55 -1.82 -8.62
CA TRP A 151 -10.95 -2.08 -7.23
C TRP A 151 -11.80 -0.96 -6.62
N TRP A 152 -11.63 0.27 -7.11
CA TRP A 152 -12.29 1.47 -6.61
C TRP A 152 -13.66 1.75 -7.23
N LEU A 153 -14.07 0.98 -8.25
CA LEU A 153 -15.30 1.26 -9.01
C LEU A 153 -16.56 1.31 -8.14
N ASP A 154 -16.65 0.45 -7.12
CA ASP A 154 -17.80 0.32 -6.21
C ASP A 154 -17.53 0.89 -4.80
N LYS A 155 -16.50 1.73 -4.65
CA LYS A 155 -16.13 2.35 -3.37
C LYS A 155 -16.50 3.83 -3.37
N ALA A 156 -16.95 4.32 -2.21
CA ALA A 156 -17.23 5.73 -1.99
C ALA A 156 -15.94 6.53 -1.77
N HIS A 157 -15.08 6.62 -2.79
CA HIS A 157 -13.76 7.25 -2.67
C HIS A 157 -13.35 7.96 -3.96
N THR A 158 -12.44 8.92 -3.84
CA THR A 158 -12.07 9.89 -4.88
C THR A 158 -11.14 9.37 -5.96
N GLU A 159 -10.56 8.18 -5.82
CA GLU A 159 -9.54 7.70 -6.75
C GLU A 159 -10.01 7.63 -8.20
N VAL A 160 -11.24 7.14 -8.44
CA VAL A 160 -11.85 7.12 -9.78
C VAL A 160 -12.03 8.52 -10.33
N PHE A 161 -12.47 9.45 -9.49
CA PHE A 161 -12.65 10.85 -9.85
C PHE A 161 -11.32 11.50 -10.26
N THR A 162 -10.28 11.34 -9.45
CA THR A 162 -8.96 11.91 -9.72
C THR A 162 -8.35 11.33 -10.99
N VAL A 163 -8.34 10.01 -11.14
CA VAL A 163 -7.76 9.35 -12.33
C VAL A 163 -8.52 9.72 -13.60
N ALA A 164 -9.85 9.72 -13.57
CA ALA A 164 -10.66 10.09 -14.72
C ALA A 164 -10.41 11.54 -15.15
N LEU A 165 -10.41 12.50 -14.21
CA LEU A 165 -10.21 13.91 -14.53
C LEU A 165 -8.79 14.23 -14.99
N LEU A 166 -7.76 13.59 -14.40
CA LEU A 166 -6.39 13.71 -14.89
C LEU A 166 -6.25 13.14 -16.31
N ALA A 167 -6.87 11.99 -16.60
CA ALA A 167 -6.87 11.44 -17.96
C ALA A 167 -7.55 12.38 -18.97
N ILE A 168 -8.70 12.95 -18.61
CA ILE A 168 -9.42 13.94 -19.42
C ILE A 168 -8.56 15.17 -19.64
N ALA A 169 -7.87 15.66 -18.61
CA ALA A 169 -7.02 16.84 -18.69
C ALA A 169 -5.83 16.62 -19.64
N ILE A 170 -5.09 15.53 -19.46
CA ILE A 170 -3.92 15.19 -20.29
C ILE A 170 -4.32 15.00 -21.76
N VAL A 171 -5.40 14.27 -22.02
CA VAL A 171 -5.87 13.97 -23.39
C VAL A 171 -6.44 15.21 -24.08
N SER A 172 -7.09 16.10 -23.34
CA SER A 172 -7.73 17.29 -23.90
C SER A 172 -6.77 18.47 -24.08
N LEU A 173 -5.59 18.45 -23.46
CA LEU A 173 -4.69 19.61 -23.36
C LEU A 173 -4.44 20.31 -24.71
N ARG A 174 -4.13 19.54 -25.76
CA ARG A 174 -3.77 20.09 -27.07
C ARG A 174 -4.99 20.47 -27.91
N GLU A 175 -5.96 19.57 -28.02
CA GLU A 175 -7.10 19.71 -28.94
C GLU A 175 -8.25 20.56 -28.37
N ARG A 176 -8.50 20.44 -27.07
CA ARG A 176 -9.63 21.06 -26.37
C ARG A 176 -9.18 21.59 -24.99
N PRO A 177 -8.24 22.55 -24.96
CA PRO A 177 -7.62 23.04 -23.73
C PRO A 177 -8.61 23.56 -22.67
N TRP A 178 -9.78 24.06 -23.08
CA TRP A 178 -10.83 24.47 -22.14
C TRP A 178 -11.32 23.30 -21.26
N TRP A 179 -11.45 22.09 -21.81
CA TRP A 179 -11.79 20.91 -21.01
C TRP A 179 -10.65 20.49 -20.09
N ALA A 180 -9.39 20.71 -20.50
CA ALA A 180 -8.25 20.43 -19.65
C ALA A 180 -8.21 21.33 -18.41
N LEU A 181 -8.48 22.63 -18.57
CA LEU A 181 -8.56 23.60 -17.48
C LEU A 181 -9.68 23.25 -16.48
N VAL A 182 -10.87 22.91 -16.97
CA VAL A 182 -12.00 22.55 -16.12
C VAL A 182 -11.74 21.22 -15.40
N ALA A 183 -11.22 20.21 -16.11
CA ALA A 183 -10.97 18.90 -15.53
C ALA A 183 -9.84 18.93 -14.48
N SER A 184 -8.74 19.65 -14.73
CA SER A 184 -7.67 19.79 -13.74
C SER A 184 -8.12 20.62 -12.53
N GLY A 185 -8.90 21.68 -12.74
CA GLY A 185 -9.52 22.46 -11.66
C GLY A 185 -10.50 21.65 -10.83
N ALA A 186 -11.30 20.80 -11.46
CA ALA A 186 -12.17 19.86 -10.77
C ALA A 186 -11.36 18.81 -9.99
N ALA A 187 -10.27 18.27 -10.54
CA ALA A 187 -9.40 17.34 -9.81
C ALA A 187 -8.76 17.99 -8.58
N ALA A 188 -8.39 19.27 -8.66
CA ALA A 188 -7.86 20.06 -7.55
C ALA A 188 -8.78 20.14 -6.33
N THR A 189 -10.07 19.84 -6.49
CA THR A 189 -11.04 19.77 -5.39
C THR A 189 -10.90 18.52 -4.51
N GLN A 190 -9.86 17.67 -4.69
CA GLN A 190 -9.65 16.47 -3.86
C GLN A 190 -8.35 16.49 -3.05
N ASN A 191 -7.31 17.21 -3.50
CA ASN A 191 -6.03 17.22 -2.80
C ASN A 191 -5.20 18.47 -3.16
N PRO A 192 -4.46 19.09 -2.23
CA PRO A 192 -3.65 20.28 -2.52
C PRO A 192 -2.64 20.16 -3.68
N PRO A 193 -1.92 19.03 -3.89
CA PRO A 193 -1.02 18.83 -5.03
C PRO A 193 -1.72 18.99 -6.38
N LEU A 194 -3.01 18.65 -6.48
CA LEU A 194 -3.77 18.77 -7.70
C LEU A 194 -4.06 20.24 -8.06
N THR A 195 -4.08 21.15 -7.09
CA THR A 195 -4.11 22.61 -7.35
C THR A 195 -2.86 23.06 -8.12
N ILE A 196 -1.69 22.52 -7.76
CA ILE A 196 -0.44 22.80 -8.50
C ILE A 196 -0.53 22.21 -9.91
N VAL A 197 -1.07 21.00 -10.08
CA VAL A 197 -1.30 20.41 -11.41
C VAL A 197 -2.25 21.28 -12.25
N ALA A 198 -3.32 21.80 -11.67
CA ALA A 198 -4.23 22.71 -12.35
C ALA A 198 -3.52 23.99 -12.81
N LEU A 199 -2.64 24.56 -11.98
CA LEU A 199 -1.80 25.69 -12.35
C LEU A 199 -0.84 25.35 -13.49
N LEU A 200 -0.17 24.19 -13.44
CA LEU A 200 0.73 23.72 -14.50
C LEU A 200 -0.01 23.58 -15.84
N VAL A 201 -1.22 23.02 -15.82
CA VAL A 201 -2.10 22.95 -17.01
C VAL A 201 -2.45 24.35 -17.51
N GLY A 202 -2.82 25.26 -16.59
CA GLY A 202 -3.12 26.66 -16.92
C GLY A 202 -1.96 27.38 -17.62
N VAL A 203 -0.75 27.27 -17.05
CA VAL A 203 0.47 27.84 -17.61
C VAL A 203 0.79 27.22 -18.97
N ALA A 204 0.69 25.90 -19.12
CA ALA A 204 0.92 25.22 -20.39
C ALA A 204 -0.02 25.73 -21.49
N VAL A 205 -1.32 25.84 -21.20
CA VAL A 205 -2.31 26.37 -22.15
C VAL A 205 -2.03 27.84 -22.48
N LEU A 206 -1.69 28.66 -21.49
CA LEU A 206 -1.35 30.07 -21.71
C LEU A 206 -0.12 30.23 -22.61
N VAL A 207 0.94 29.46 -22.37
CA VAL A 207 2.18 29.49 -23.17
C VAL A 207 1.92 29.00 -24.60
N GLU A 208 1.17 27.92 -24.79
CA GLU A 208 0.87 27.40 -26.14
C GLU A 208 -0.05 28.33 -26.95
N ARG A 209 -0.96 29.07 -26.31
CA ARG A 209 -1.95 29.93 -26.98
C ARG A 209 -1.55 31.40 -27.05
N GLY A 210 -0.65 31.86 -26.18
CA GLY A 210 -0.23 33.26 -26.11
C GLY A 210 -1.41 34.21 -25.97
N TRP A 211 -1.43 35.29 -26.76
CA TRP A 211 -2.51 36.29 -26.74
C TRP A 211 -3.89 35.72 -27.09
N ALA A 212 -3.96 34.64 -27.89
CA ALA A 212 -5.23 34.01 -28.25
C ALA A 212 -5.98 33.43 -27.03
N PHE A 213 -5.27 33.18 -25.92
CA PHE A 213 -5.89 32.79 -24.66
C PHE A 213 -6.90 33.81 -24.15
N PHE A 214 -6.56 35.11 -24.23
CA PHE A 214 -7.37 36.20 -23.69
C PHE A 214 -8.51 36.61 -24.62
N THR A 215 -8.41 36.30 -25.93
CA THR A 215 -9.44 36.61 -26.91
C THR A 215 -10.46 35.49 -27.09
N ASP A 216 -10.09 34.23 -26.79
CA ASP A 216 -11.03 33.10 -26.81
C ASP A 216 -11.86 33.04 -25.52
N ARG A 217 -13.14 33.43 -25.64
CA ARG A 217 -14.11 33.40 -24.54
C ARG A 217 -14.25 32.02 -23.89
N ARG A 218 -14.06 30.94 -24.64
CA ARG A 218 -14.16 29.56 -24.11
C ARG A 218 -12.98 29.27 -23.18
N LEU A 219 -11.78 29.68 -23.57
CA LEU A 219 -10.57 29.54 -22.74
C LEU A 219 -10.69 30.37 -21.47
N LEU A 220 -11.11 31.63 -21.59
CA LEU A 220 -11.28 32.50 -20.43
C LEU A 220 -12.34 31.96 -19.47
N ALA A 221 -13.50 31.54 -19.97
CA ALA A 221 -14.55 30.94 -19.14
C ALA A 221 -14.06 29.66 -18.46
N ALA A 222 -13.36 28.79 -19.18
CA ALA A 222 -12.79 27.57 -18.62
C ALA A 222 -11.69 27.84 -17.59
N ALA A 223 -10.86 28.87 -17.79
CA ALA A 223 -9.85 29.29 -16.83
C ALA A 223 -10.49 29.83 -15.54
N VAL A 224 -11.57 30.62 -15.65
CA VAL A 224 -12.33 31.11 -14.50
C VAL A 224 -12.99 29.96 -13.75
N VAL A 225 -13.67 29.04 -14.45
CA VAL A 225 -14.32 27.88 -13.83
C VAL A 225 -13.28 26.94 -13.21
N GLY A 226 -12.24 26.56 -13.95
CA GLY A 226 -11.17 25.68 -13.48
C GLY A 226 -10.40 26.29 -12.31
N GLY A 227 -10.02 27.56 -12.41
CA GLY A 227 -9.38 28.31 -11.33
C GLY A 227 -10.27 28.41 -10.09
N GLY A 228 -11.55 28.73 -10.28
CA GLY A 228 -12.56 28.79 -9.21
C GLY A 228 -12.69 27.46 -8.48
N LEU A 229 -12.77 26.33 -9.20
CA LEU A 229 -12.77 24.99 -8.61
C LEU A 229 -11.47 24.69 -7.86
N ALA A 230 -10.31 25.06 -8.42
CA ALA A 230 -9.01 24.80 -7.80
C ALA A 230 -8.79 25.55 -6.48
N VAL A 231 -9.37 26.75 -6.33
CA VAL A 231 -9.29 27.55 -5.10
C VAL A 231 -10.50 27.37 -4.18
N LEU A 232 -11.54 26.66 -4.62
CA LEU A 232 -12.80 26.48 -3.89
C LEU A 232 -12.55 25.92 -2.48
N GLN A 233 -11.86 24.78 -2.39
CA GLN A 233 -11.58 24.17 -1.10
C GLN A 233 -10.61 25.02 -0.27
N PRO A 234 -9.46 25.49 -0.79
CA PRO A 234 -8.55 26.33 -0.01
C PRO A 234 -9.21 27.57 0.59
N ILE A 235 -10.06 28.26 -0.18
CA ILE A 235 -10.82 29.41 0.34
C ILE A 235 -11.79 28.95 1.44
N TYR A 236 -12.54 27.87 1.19
CA TYR A 236 -13.49 27.33 2.16
C TYR A 236 -12.83 26.97 3.50
N THR A 237 -11.73 26.22 3.47
CA THR A 237 -11.03 25.80 4.70
C THR A 237 -10.31 26.97 5.35
N TYR A 238 -9.77 27.92 4.58
CA TYR A 238 -9.09 29.08 5.15
C TYR A 238 -10.07 29.97 5.91
N VAL A 239 -11.25 30.23 5.34
CA VAL A 239 -12.31 31.01 6.00
C VAL A 239 -12.82 30.33 7.27
N ARG A 240 -12.89 28.99 7.31
CA ARG A 240 -13.43 28.26 8.47
C ARG A 240 -12.40 27.92 9.55
N HIS A 241 -11.15 27.65 9.16
CA HIS A 241 -10.12 27.05 10.02
C HIS A 241 -8.79 27.80 10.02
N GLY A 242 -8.65 28.88 9.24
CA GLY A 242 -7.40 29.63 9.13
C GLY A 242 -6.27 28.88 8.40
N THR A 243 -6.58 27.76 7.74
CA THR A 243 -5.62 26.94 6.97
C THR A 243 -6.13 26.66 5.56
N PRO A 244 -5.27 26.70 4.52
CA PRO A 244 -5.67 26.39 3.15
C PRO A 244 -6.02 24.91 2.94
N SER A 245 -5.76 24.03 3.90
CA SER A 245 -6.25 22.65 3.88
C SER A 245 -6.12 22.00 5.26
N LEU A 246 -7.13 21.25 5.68
CA LEU A 246 -7.05 20.42 6.88
C LEU A 246 -6.14 19.20 6.68
N LEU A 247 -5.90 18.77 5.44
CA LEU A 247 -4.97 17.67 5.15
C LEU A 247 -3.51 18.00 5.51
N LEU A 248 -3.16 19.27 5.69
CA LEU A 248 -1.82 19.64 6.14
C LEU A 248 -1.49 19.08 7.54
N TYR A 249 -2.49 18.80 8.38
CA TYR A 249 -2.30 18.12 9.65
C TYR A 249 -1.89 16.64 9.51
N ALA A 250 -2.15 16.03 8.36
CA ALA A 250 -1.77 14.65 8.04
C ALA A 250 -0.46 14.56 7.26
N THR A 251 0.29 15.66 7.15
CA THR A 251 1.59 15.72 6.47
C THR A 251 2.75 15.93 7.44
N ARG A 252 3.92 15.40 7.09
CA ARG A 252 5.18 15.57 7.81
C ARG A 252 5.88 16.82 7.33
N PRO A 253 6.41 17.67 8.23
CA PRO A 253 7.24 18.79 7.83
C PRO A 253 8.63 18.33 7.34
N GLY A 254 9.28 19.13 6.50
CA GLY A 254 10.66 18.91 6.04
C GLY A 254 10.76 18.42 4.59
N PHE A 255 11.99 18.19 4.11
CA PHE A 255 12.24 17.68 2.75
C PHE A 255 12.28 16.15 2.76
N PRO A 256 11.54 15.46 1.87
CA PRO A 256 11.60 14.01 1.79
C PRO A 256 12.93 13.53 1.24
N THR A 257 13.37 12.37 1.71
CA THR A 257 14.51 11.63 1.18
C THR A 257 14.19 11.03 -0.20
N GLY A 258 15.23 10.63 -0.94
CA GLY A 258 15.05 9.97 -2.24
C GLY A 258 14.21 8.69 -2.15
N THR A 259 14.35 7.91 -1.07
CA THR A 259 13.56 6.70 -0.84
C THR A 259 12.08 7.02 -0.57
N GLU A 260 11.78 8.05 0.23
CA GLU A 260 10.40 8.49 0.45
C GLU A 260 9.74 8.96 -0.86
N LEU A 261 10.47 9.73 -1.69
CA LEU A 261 9.99 10.15 -3.02
C LEU A 261 9.70 8.94 -3.92
N ALA A 262 10.58 7.94 -3.91
CA ALA A 262 10.49 6.78 -4.79
C ALA A 262 9.45 5.74 -4.35
N ALA A 263 9.03 5.73 -3.09
CA ALA A 263 8.27 4.62 -2.49
C ALA A 263 6.98 4.27 -3.26
N SER A 264 6.18 5.27 -3.63
CA SER A 264 4.91 5.06 -4.36
C SER A 264 5.06 4.42 -5.75
N VAL A 265 6.27 4.44 -6.33
CA VAL A 265 6.55 3.87 -7.66
C VAL A 265 7.38 2.59 -7.54
N PHE A 266 8.43 2.61 -6.71
CA PHE A 266 9.49 1.61 -6.71
C PHE A 266 9.58 0.77 -5.43
N ASP A 267 8.78 1.04 -4.40
CA ASP A 267 8.70 0.11 -3.28
C ASP A 267 8.01 -1.19 -3.73
N PRO A 268 8.61 -2.37 -3.51
CA PRO A 268 8.03 -3.64 -3.96
C PRO A 268 6.80 -4.06 -3.17
N SER A 269 6.59 -3.52 -1.96
CA SER A 269 5.38 -3.79 -1.18
C SER A 269 4.26 -2.89 -1.69
N ILE A 270 4.44 -1.57 -1.62
CA ILE A 270 3.33 -0.61 -1.80
C ILE A 270 3.31 0.12 -3.14
N GLY A 271 4.39 0.03 -3.93
CA GLY A 271 4.56 0.78 -5.16
C GLY A 271 4.04 0.07 -6.40
N LEU A 272 4.07 0.79 -7.54
CA LEU A 272 3.70 0.26 -8.86
C LEU A 272 4.57 -0.91 -9.30
N ILE A 273 5.82 -1.03 -8.84
CA ILE A 273 6.71 -2.12 -9.26
C ILE A 273 6.25 -3.49 -8.76
N GLY A 274 5.72 -3.58 -7.53
CA GLY A 274 5.19 -4.83 -6.98
C GLY A 274 3.78 -5.15 -7.49
N ASN A 275 2.98 -4.11 -7.72
CA ASN A 275 1.54 -4.24 -7.90
C ASN A 275 1.08 -4.07 -9.36
N PHE A 276 1.83 -3.33 -10.17
CA PHE A 276 1.53 -3.09 -11.58
C PHE A 276 2.79 -3.03 -12.50
N PRO A 277 3.67 -4.05 -12.45
CA PRO A 277 5.00 -4.01 -13.09
C PRO A 277 4.94 -3.87 -14.62
N ILE A 278 4.01 -4.55 -15.28
CA ILE A 278 3.90 -4.53 -16.74
C ILE A 278 3.53 -3.14 -17.26
N PHE A 279 2.73 -2.38 -16.51
CA PHE A 279 2.46 -0.96 -16.80
C PHE A 279 3.73 -0.11 -16.75
N LEU A 280 4.56 -0.28 -15.71
CA LEU A 280 5.83 0.45 -15.59
C LEU A 280 6.77 0.12 -16.74
N ILE A 281 6.92 -1.17 -17.07
CA ILE A 281 7.77 -1.63 -18.17
C ILE A 281 7.28 -1.05 -19.50
N ALA A 282 5.98 -1.09 -19.78
CA ALA A 282 5.40 -0.53 -21.00
C ALA A 282 5.60 0.99 -21.10
N THR A 283 5.40 1.72 -20.00
CA THR A 283 5.61 3.18 -19.92
C THR A 283 7.07 3.54 -20.13
N ALA A 284 7.99 2.86 -19.42
CA ALA A 284 9.43 3.08 -19.55
C ALA A 284 9.92 2.76 -20.97
N THR A 285 9.46 1.66 -21.56
CA THR A 285 9.80 1.28 -22.95
C THR A 285 9.34 2.32 -23.94
N ALA A 286 8.09 2.81 -23.81
CA ALA A 286 7.56 3.86 -24.67
C ALA A 286 8.36 5.17 -24.52
N ALA A 287 8.67 5.57 -23.28
CA ALA A 287 9.44 6.78 -22.99
C ALA A 287 10.87 6.71 -23.55
N VAL A 288 11.60 5.62 -23.29
CA VAL A 288 12.97 5.40 -23.79
C VAL A 288 12.97 5.36 -25.31
N TRP A 289 12.02 4.65 -25.92
CA TRP A 289 11.91 4.59 -27.38
C TRP A 289 11.66 5.98 -27.98
N LEU A 290 10.77 6.79 -27.38
CA LEU A 290 10.50 8.16 -27.83
C LEU A 290 11.71 9.06 -27.63
N ALA A 291 12.42 8.95 -26.51
CA ALA A 291 13.63 9.73 -26.24
C ALA A 291 14.73 9.46 -27.27
N VAL A 292 14.90 8.19 -27.66
CA VAL A 292 15.95 7.76 -28.60
C VAL A 292 15.56 8.06 -30.05
N ARG A 293 14.30 7.80 -30.44
CA ARG A 293 13.87 7.84 -31.85
C ARG A 293 13.16 9.13 -32.24
N HIS A 294 12.47 9.77 -31.31
CA HIS A 294 11.62 10.94 -31.56
C HIS A 294 11.66 11.97 -30.41
N PRO A 295 12.84 12.46 -29.99
CA PRO A 295 12.98 13.27 -28.77
C PRO A 295 12.12 14.54 -28.75
N ARG A 296 11.87 15.14 -29.92
CA ARG A 296 10.98 16.33 -30.07
C ARG A 296 9.54 16.07 -29.64
N THR A 297 9.10 14.82 -29.57
CA THR A 297 7.74 14.50 -29.07
C THR A 297 7.64 14.65 -27.55
N LEU A 298 8.75 14.45 -26.83
CA LEU A 298 8.82 14.57 -25.38
C LEU A 298 8.98 16.02 -24.90
N THR A 299 9.28 16.96 -25.80
CA THR A 299 9.32 18.40 -25.50
C THR A 299 7.95 19.07 -25.62
N SER A 300 6.87 18.30 -25.76
CA SER A 300 5.51 18.83 -25.82
C SER A 300 5.05 19.37 -24.46
N ALA A 301 4.12 20.34 -24.44
CA ALA A 301 3.56 20.83 -23.19
C ALA A 301 2.84 19.73 -22.40
N THR A 302 2.24 18.74 -23.10
CA THR A 302 1.63 17.55 -22.46
C THR A 302 2.66 16.74 -21.68
N SER A 303 3.83 16.49 -22.27
CA SER A 303 4.92 15.77 -21.60
C SER A 303 5.49 16.59 -20.44
N ALA A 304 5.67 17.90 -20.62
CA ALA A 304 6.14 18.80 -19.56
C ALA A 304 5.18 18.83 -18.36
N VAL A 305 3.87 18.98 -18.60
CA VAL A 305 2.84 18.92 -17.56
C VAL A 305 2.84 17.57 -16.86
N ALA A 306 2.93 16.46 -17.61
CA ALA A 306 2.94 15.12 -17.02
C ALA A 306 4.17 14.89 -16.13
N VAL A 307 5.36 15.27 -16.58
CA VAL A 307 6.61 15.15 -15.78
C VAL A 307 6.57 16.04 -14.55
N ALA A 308 6.16 17.30 -14.70
CA ALA A 308 6.04 18.22 -13.57
C ALA A 308 4.98 17.75 -12.56
N SER A 309 3.84 17.22 -13.03
CA SER A 309 2.80 16.64 -12.17
C SER A 309 3.32 15.41 -11.44
N ALA A 310 4.07 14.53 -12.11
CA ALA A 310 4.70 13.38 -11.46
C ALA A 310 5.67 13.83 -10.36
N ALA A 311 6.48 14.86 -10.59
CA ALA A 311 7.38 15.40 -9.57
C ALA A 311 6.61 15.98 -8.36
N VAL A 312 5.52 16.72 -8.62
CA VAL A 312 4.63 17.24 -7.56
C VAL A 312 4.01 16.09 -6.76
N PHE A 313 3.55 15.03 -7.42
CA PHE A 313 2.97 13.86 -6.76
C PHE A 313 4.00 13.10 -5.93
N LEU A 314 5.19 12.82 -6.47
CA LEU A 314 6.27 12.17 -5.70
C LEU A 314 6.60 12.97 -4.44
N TYR A 315 6.75 14.29 -4.57
CA TYR A 315 6.99 15.17 -3.42
C TYR A 315 5.83 15.10 -2.42
N ALA A 316 4.59 15.29 -2.87
CA ALA A 316 3.43 15.34 -1.98
C ALA A 316 3.17 14.02 -1.25
N PHE A 317 3.28 12.88 -1.94
CA PHE A 317 3.03 11.57 -1.35
C PHE A 317 4.11 11.20 -0.33
N ALA A 318 5.35 11.62 -0.58
CA ALA A 318 6.45 11.47 0.36
C ALA A 318 6.29 12.31 1.64
N GLN A 319 5.41 13.33 1.63
CA GLN A 319 5.08 14.10 2.83
C GLN A 319 4.01 13.48 3.70
N THR A 320 3.40 12.39 3.28
CA THR A 320 2.26 11.87 3.99
C THR A 320 2.67 11.12 5.26
N SER A 321 1.82 11.14 6.28
CA SER A 321 2.13 10.56 7.59
C SER A 321 2.13 9.02 7.63
N ASN A 322 1.37 8.34 6.76
CA ASN A 322 1.32 6.88 6.68
C ASN A 322 1.49 6.41 5.22
N PRO A 323 2.64 5.88 4.78
CA PRO A 323 2.87 5.54 3.36
C PRO A 323 1.89 4.52 2.76
N HIS A 324 1.21 3.69 3.57
CA HIS A 324 0.23 2.72 3.08
C HIS A 324 -1.08 3.34 2.59
N HIS A 325 -1.47 4.53 3.08
CA HIS A 325 -2.69 5.32 2.75
C HIS A 325 -4.02 4.59 2.53
N GLY A 326 -4.10 3.33 2.95
CA GLY A 326 -5.29 2.51 2.96
C GLY A 326 -5.98 2.33 1.61
N GLY A 327 -6.98 1.47 1.62
CA GLY A 327 -7.95 1.36 0.55
C GLY A 327 -7.45 0.80 -0.77
N THR A 328 -6.29 0.14 -0.89
CA THR A 328 -6.06 -0.68 -2.09
C THR A 328 -5.39 -1.99 -1.66
N PRO A 329 -5.68 -3.14 -2.30
CA PRO A 329 -4.92 -4.37 -2.07
C PRO A 329 -3.45 -4.13 -2.41
N SER A 330 -2.57 -4.23 -1.42
CA SER A 330 -1.11 -4.12 -1.50
C SER A 330 -0.51 -2.85 -2.12
N LEU A 331 -1.28 -1.95 -2.74
CA LEU A 331 -0.78 -0.73 -3.40
C LEU A 331 -1.14 0.52 -2.58
N THR A 332 -0.24 1.51 -2.50
CA THR A 332 -0.64 2.85 -2.02
C THR A 332 -1.56 3.51 -3.04
N ARG A 333 -2.74 3.98 -2.61
CA ARG A 333 -3.76 4.54 -3.53
C ARG A 333 -3.24 5.69 -4.40
N TYR A 334 -2.29 6.46 -3.87
CA TYR A 334 -1.66 7.58 -4.57
C TYR A 334 -0.86 7.17 -5.81
N ALA A 335 -0.39 5.92 -5.86
CA ALA A 335 0.28 5.37 -7.04
C ALA A 335 -0.61 5.38 -8.29
N LEU A 336 -1.95 5.35 -8.12
CA LEU A 336 -2.91 5.40 -9.21
C LEU A 336 -2.82 6.69 -10.02
N TRP A 337 -2.38 7.80 -9.40
CA TRP A 337 -2.38 9.12 -10.04
C TRP A 337 -1.28 9.25 -11.10
N PHE A 338 -0.28 8.36 -11.09
CA PHE A 338 0.72 8.27 -12.16
C PHE A 338 0.20 7.60 -13.43
N ILE A 339 -0.83 6.75 -13.32
CA ILE A 339 -1.40 6.03 -14.46
C ILE A 339 -1.90 6.98 -15.55
N PRO A 340 -2.74 8.00 -15.30
CA PRO A 340 -3.20 8.91 -16.36
C PRO A 340 -2.06 9.76 -16.95
N LEU A 341 -0.97 10.01 -16.23
CA LEU A 341 0.18 10.77 -16.74
C LEU A 341 0.92 10.03 -17.86
N SER A 342 0.88 8.69 -17.87
CA SER A 342 1.47 7.85 -18.93
C SER A 342 0.83 8.08 -20.31
N LEU A 343 -0.37 8.67 -20.39
CA LEU A 343 -0.99 9.03 -21.66
C LEU A 343 -0.14 10.04 -22.45
N ALA A 344 0.66 10.86 -21.76
CA ALA A 344 1.59 11.79 -22.39
C ALA A 344 2.70 11.11 -23.20
N VAL A 345 3.00 9.83 -22.91
CA VAL A 345 3.97 9.03 -23.70
C VAL A 345 3.28 8.01 -24.61
N TRP A 346 2.16 7.41 -24.20
CA TRP A 346 1.49 6.40 -25.03
C TRP A 346 0.81 6.99 -26.28
N MET A 347 0.23 8.20 -26.19
CA MET A 347 -0.40 8.86 -27.34
C MET A 347 0.61 9.11 -28.48
N PRO A 348 1.77 9.78 -28.25
CA PRO A 348 2.76 9.94 -29.31
C PRO A 348 3.36 8.60 -29.73
N TRP A 349 3.66 7.69 -28.80
CA TRP A 349 4.23 6.38 -29.16
C TRP A 349 3.34 5.58 -30.11
N ARG A 350 2.01 5.59 -29.92
CA ARG A 350 1.06 4.95 -30.83
C ARG A 350 1.16 5.50 -32.26
N GLN A 351 1.43 6.79 -32.42
CA GLN A 351 1.48 7.46 -33.72
C GLN A 351 2.73 7.06 -34.53
N VAL A 352 3.84 6.77 -33.85
CA VAL A 352 5.15 6.58 -34.52
C VAL A 352 5.75 5.17 -34.42
N SER A 353 5.25 4.30 -33.54
CA SER A 353 5.85 2.96 -33.30
C SER A 353 5.46 1.86 -34.30
N GLY A 354 4.57 2.16 -35.24
CA GLY A 354 4.08 1.21 -36.23
C GLY A 354 3.33 0.01 -35.64
N ARG A 355 3.18 -1.06 -36.42
CA ARG A 355 2.39 -2.25 -36.02
C ARG A 355 3.03 -3.03 -34.86
N LEU A 356 4.36 -3.12 -34.82
CA LEU A 356 5.06 -3.89 -33.80
C LEU A 356 4.91 -3.25 -32.41
N GLY A 357 5.16 -1.95 -32.27
CA GLY A 357 4.97 -1.25 -30.99
C GLY A 357 3.52 -1.32 -30.49
N GLN A 358 2.55 -1.19 -31.40
CA GLN A 358 1.13 -1.36 -31.07
C GLN A 358 0.81 -2.79 -30.59
N ARG A 359 1.41 -3.83 -31.19
CA ARG A 359 1.26 -5.23 -30.71
C ARG A 359 1.88 -5.42 -29.34
N VAL A 360 3.07 -4.89 -29.10
CA VAL A 360 3.73 -4.94 -27.78
C VAL A 360 2.85 -4.28 -26.71
N LEU A 361 2.32 -3.10 -26.98
CA LEU A 361 1.41 -2.40 -26.06
C LEU A 361 0.12 -3.19 -25.84
N ALA A 362 -0.44 -3.81 -26.87
CA ALA A 362 -1.64 -4.65 -26.74
C ALA A 362 -1.39 -5.89 -25.87
N VAL A 363 -0.27 -6.58 -26.05
CA VAL A 363 0.11 -7.71 -25.19
C VAL A 363 0.29 -7.25 -23.75
N ALA A 364 1.02 -6.16 -23.53
CA ALA A 364 1.18 -5.57 -22.20
C ALA A 364 -0.18 -5.23 -21.58
N ALA A 365 -1.09 -4.63 -22.33
CA ALA A 365 -2.44 -4.30 -21.88
C ALA A 365 -3.26 -5.53 -21.48
N VAL A 366 -3.24 -6.59 -22.27
CA VAL A 366 -3.98 -7.83 -21.96
C VAL A 366 -3.44 -8.51 -20.71
N VAL A 367 -2.11 -8.66 -20.60
CA VAL A 367 -1.47 -9.29 -19.43
C VAL A 367 -1.72 -8.46 -18.17
N SER A 368 -1.53 -7.15 -18.25
CA SER A 368 -1.83 -6.20 -17.17
C SER A 368 -3.30 -6.25 -16.74
N ALA A 369 -4.23 -6.25 -17.70
CA ALA A 369 -5.65 -6.31 -17.40
C ALA A 369 -6.03 -7.63 -16.73
N PHE A 370 -5.53 -8.76 -17.23
CA PHE A 370 -5.79 -10.06 -16.61
C PHE A 370 -5.30 -10.10 -15.16
N GLY A 371 -4.06 -9.69 -14.90
CA GLY A 371 -3.53 -9.59 -13.54
C GLY A 371 -4.34 -8.63 -12.66
N SER A 372 -4.73 -7.47 -13.21
CA SER A 372 -5.45 -6.45 -12.44
C SER A 372 -6.88 -6.87 -12.10
N LEU A 373 -7.59 -7.50 -13.03
CA LEU A 373 -8.96 -7.97 -12.81
C LEU A 373 -9.05 -9.06 -11.75
N ILE A 374 -7.97 -9.82 -11.52
CA ILE A 374 -7.88 -10.83 -10.47
C ILE A 374 -7.46 -10.17 -9.14
N ALA A 375 -6.32 -9.48 -9.13
CA ALA A 375 -5.74 -8.93 -7.89
C ALA A 375 -6.53 -7.74 -7.32
N PHE A 376 -7.17 -6.97 -8.21
CA PHE A 376 -7.91 -5.74 -7.90
C PHE A 376 -9.39 -5.88 -8.28
N HIS A 377 -9.94 -7.09 -8.26
CA HIS A 377 -11.39 -7.28 -8.38
C HIS A 377 -12.10 -6.45 -7.30
N PRO A 378 -13.21 -5.74 -7.57
CA PRO A 378 -13.86 -4.89 -6.56
C PRO A 378 -14.29 -5.65 -5.30
N GLY A 379 -14.53 -6.96 -5.44
CA GLY A 379 -14.84 -7.87 -4.34
C GLY A 379 -13.67 -8.22 -3.42
N VAL A 380 -12.41 -8.14 -3.87
CA VAL A 380 -11.22 -8.51 -3.07
C VAL A 380 -11.09 -7.60 -1.84
N PRO A 381 -10.94 -8.12 -0.61
CA PRO A 381 -10.85 -7.29 0.59
C PRO A 381 -9.68 -6.31 0.51
N GLN A 382 -9.78 -5.20 1.27
CA GLN A 382 -8.64 -4.29 1.42
C GLN A 382 -7.48 -5.06 2.07
N ASN A 383 -6.28 -4.90 1.51
CA ASN A 383 -5.11 -5.57 2.03
C ASN A 383 -3.84 -4.73 1.87
N ALA A 384 -3.85 -3.53 2.43
CA ALA A 384 -2.74 -2.58 2.28
C ALA A 384 -1.46 -3.01 3.03
N ARG A 385 -1.53 -4.07 3.84
CA ARG A 385 -0.46 -4.52 4.75
C ARG A 385 -0.03 -5.96 4.53
N GLU A 386 -0.37 -6.58 3.40
CA GLU A 386 0.26 -7.84 3.00
C GLU A 386 1.41 -7.58 2.03
N PRO A 387 2.57 -8.21 2.26
CA PRO A 387 3.69 -8.06 1.36
C PRO A 387 3.36 -8.70 0.01
N THR A 388 3.72 -8.02 -1.08
CA THR A 388 3.65 -8.66 -2.39
C THR A 388 4.61 -9.86 -2.44
N ARG A 389 4.40 -10.76 -3.41
CA ARG A 389 5.34 -11.85 -3.66
C ARG A 389 6.75 -11.35 -3.94
N LEU A 390 6.87 -10.20 -4.63
CA LEU A 390 8.16 -9.58 -4.92
C LEU A 390 8.82 -9.04 -3.64
N ALA A 391 8.07 -8.35 -2.77
CA ALA A 391 8.58 -7.87 -1.48
C ALA A 391 9.03 -9.03 -0.60
N SER A 392 8.19 -10.07 -0.46
CA SER A 392 8.50 -11.27 0.30
C SER A 392 9.77 -11.96 -0.21
N TRP A 393 9.91 -12.13 -1.53
CA TRP A 393 11.10 -12.70 -2.14
C TRP A 393 12.35 -11.83 -1.89
N LEU A 394 12.26 -10.51 -2.08
CA LEU A 394 13.37 -9.60 -1.80
C LEU A 394 13.77 -9.65 -0.32
N TRP A 395 12.82 -9.60 0.62
CA TRP A 395 13.12 -9.56 2.06
C TRP A 395 13.61 -10.88 2.63
N THR A 396 13.39 -12.01 1.95
CA THR A 396 13.80 -13.34 2.41
C THR A 396 15.04 -13.88 1.69
N GLN A 397 15.14 -13.67 0.37
CA GLN A 397 16.23 -14.21 -0.46
C GLN A 397 17.34 -13.19 -0.72
N HIS A 398 16.98 -11.91 -0.81
CA HIS A 398 17.90 -10.83 -1.16
C HIS A 398 17.76 -9.64 -0.21
N ALA A 399 17.78 -9.91 1.10
CA ALA A 399 17.43 -8.92 2.12
C ALA A 399 18.16 -7.57 1.95
N ALA A 400 19.43 -7.58 1.56
CA ALA A 400 20.19 -6.34 1.36
C ALA A 400 19.76 -5.49 0.14
N TRP A 401 19.01 -6.05 -0.83
CA TRP A 401 18.65 -5.35 -2.09
C TRP A 401 17.51 -4.35 -1.94
N ASN A 402 16.68 -4.50 -0.90
CA ASN A 402 15.59 -3.59 -0.63
C ASN A 402 15.50 -3.29 0.86
N ASN A 403 15.78 -2.05 1.23
CA ASN A 403 15.54 -1.50 2.56
C ASN A 403 14.38 -0.51 2.42
N PRO A 404 13.12 -0.95 2.59
CA PRO A 404 11.96 -0.07 2.44
C PRO A 404 11.93 0.97 3.57
N LEU A 405 10.96 1.89 3.54
CA LEU A 405 10.72 2.77 4.69
C LEU A 405 10.37 1.92 5.93
N PRO A 406 10.86 2.26 7.13
CA PRO A 406 10.60 1.49 8.34
C PRO A 406 9.12 1.16 8.58
N GLU A 407 8.24 2.13 8.34
CA GLU A 407 6.80 2.00 8.55
C GLU A 407 6.20 1.01 7.57
N VAL A 408 6.65 1.04 6.30
CA VAL A 408 6.21 0.07 5.29
C VAL A 408 6.59 -1.34 5.72
N PHE A 409 7.82 -1.56 6.19
CA PHE A 409 8.25 -2.88 6.65
C PHE A 409 7.50 -3.34 7.90
N ALA A 410 7.46 -2.49 8.93
CA ALA A 410 6.86 -2.80 10.22
C ALA A 410 5.35 -3.07 10.09
N GLU A 411 4.60 -2.18 9.42
CA GLU A 411 3.16 -2.36 9.25
C GLU A 411 2.82 -3.56 8.37
N THR A 412 3.64 -3.86 7.36
CA THR A 412 3.43 -5.01 6.47
C THR A 412 3.61 -6.33 7.22
N LEU A 413 4.59 -6.41 8.13
CA LEU A 413 4.84 -7.64 8.88
C LEU A 413 3.95 -7.78 10.11
N ALA A 414 3.60 -6.67 10.76
CA ALA A 414 2.74 -6.68 11.94
C ALA A 414 1.24 -6.69 11.59
N HIS A 415 0.89 -6.40 10.33
CA HIS A 415 -0.49 -6.22 9.84
C HIS A 415 -1.32 -5.18 10.60
N VAL A 416 -0.66 -4.27 11.31
CA VAL A 416 -1.27 -3.18 12.09
C VAL A 416 -0.63 -1.85 11.72
N GLU A 417 -1.31 -0.75 12.02
CA GLU A 417 -0.77 0.59 11.80
C GLU A 417 0.29 0.94 12.85
N GLY A 418 1.31 1.69 12.42
CA GLY A 418 2.39 2.17 13.27
C GLY A 418 3.68 1.36 13.18
N THR A 419 4.79 2.03 13.42
CA THR A 419 6.15 1.46 13.31
C THR A 419 6.49 0.67 14.56
N ARG A 420 5.99 -0.55 14.65
CA ARG A 420 6.36 -1.47 15.73
C ARG A 420 7.76 -2.02 15.50
N VAL A 421 8.55 -2.14 16.56
CA VAL A 421 9.91 -2.72 16.52
C VAL A 421 10.22 -3.48 17.82
N PRO A 422 11.07 -4.52 17.77
CA PRO A 422 11.71 -5.04 16.56
C PRO A 422 10.74 -5.80 15.65
N MET A 423 11.05 -5.87 14.35
CA MET A 423 10.25 -6.59 13.35
C MET A 423 11.15 -7.44 12.46
N THR A 424 10.66 -8.60 12.01
CA THR A 424 11.47 -9.51 11.19
C THR A 424 10.68 -10.21 10.10
N SER A 425 11.31 -10.39 8.93
CA SER A 425 10.79 -11.26 7.87
C SER A 425 10.98 -12.74 8.22
N ALA A 426 10.32 -13.61 7.46
CA ALA A 426 10.42 -15.05 7.65
C ALA A 426 11.90 -15.53 7.67
N GLY A 427 12.19 -16.40 8.64
CA GLY A 427 13.53 -16.95 8.85
C GLY A 427 14.58 -15.91 9.22
N CYS A 428 14.22 -14.75 9.78
CA CYS A 428 15.18 -13.74 10.21
C CYS A 428 16.11 -13.23 9.10
N ALA A 429 15.63 -13.24 7.85
CA ALA A 429 16.44 -12.80 6.72
C ALA A 429 16.64 -11.28 6.70
N LYS A 430 15.62 -10.52 7.14
CA LYS A 430 15.66 -9.07 7.32
C LYS A 430 15.03 -8.73 8.65
N ILE A 431 15.66 -7.83 9.39
CA ILE A 431 15.18 -7.37 10.68
C ILE A 431 15.22 -5.84 10.70
N LEU A 432 14.18 -5.20 11.24
CA LEU A 432 14.17 -3.79 11.59
C LEU A 432 14.32 -3.66 13.11
N LEU A 433 15.33 -2.89 13.50
CA LEU A 433 15.76 -2.67 14.88
C LEU A 433 15.63 -1.18 15.21
N ALA A 434 15.35 -0.87 16.47
CA ALA A 434 15.45 0.48 17.01
C ALA A 434 16.38 0.49 18.21
N SER A 435 17.39 1.35 18.18
CA SER A 435 18.25 1.53 19.34
C SER A 435 17.54 2.33 20.43
N ARG A 436 17.65 1.87 21.67
CA ARG A 436 17.17 2.60 22.85
C ARG A 436 18.31 3.07 23.77
N GLY A 437 19.56 2.94 23.30
CA GLY A 437 20.76 3.17 24.11
C GLY A 437 21.41 1.86 24.59
N ALA A 438 22.49 1.99 25.36
CA ALA A 438 23.31 0.85 25.76
C ALA A 438 22.59 -0.07 26.77
N GLY A 439 22.26 -1.29 26.36
CA GLY A 439 21.79 -2.36 27.25
C GLY A 439 20.29 -2.67 27.22
N GLU A 440 19.52 -2.04 26.34
CA GLU A 440 18.09 -2.35 26.16
C GLU A 440 17.86 -3.47 25.12
N PRO A 441 16.75 -4.23 25.21
CA PRO A 441 16.45 -5.31 24.26
C PRO A 441 16.20 -4.76 22.87
N VAL A 442 16.92 -5.28 21.86
CA VAL A 442 16.80 -4.77 20.48
C VAL A 442 16.42 -5.86 19.49
N TRP A 443 16.69 -7.14 19.79
CA TRP A 443 16.56 -8.22 18.81
C TRP A 443 15.22 -8.96 18.87
N PRO A 444 14.52 -9.17 17.74
CA PRO A 444 13.27 -9.89 17.75
C PRO A 444 13.48 -11.38 18.01
N ILE A 445 12.57 -11.98 18.77
CA ILE A 445 12.45 -13.43 18.86
C ILE A 445 11.85 -13.91 17.52
N PRO A 446 12.42 -14.92 16.84
CA PRO A 446 13.41 -15.89 17.29
C PRO A 446 14.79 -15.68 16.65
N CYS A 447 15.18 -14.45 16.36
CA CYS A 447 16.37 -14.16 15.56
C CYS A 447 17.66 -14.15 16.38
N LEU A 448 18.76 -14.55 15.73
CA LEU A 448 20.11 -14.52 16.30
C LEU A 448 20.50 -13.07 16.67
N PRO A 449 20.73 -12.73 17.95
CA PRO A 449 21.23 -11.42 18.34
C PRO A 449 22.65 -11.20 17.82
N ALA A 450 22.96 -10.03 17.25
CA ALA A 450 24.29 -9.66 16.80
C ALA A 450 24.71 -8.28 17.36
N PRO A 451 26.03 -7.98 17.49
CA PRO A 451 26.48 -6.67 17.93
C PRO A 451 26.03 -5.58 16.94
N LEU A 452 25.42 -4.51 17.45
CA LEU A 452 25.06 -3.36 16.63
C LEU A 452 26.31 -2.53 16.31
N PRO A 453 26.52 -2.06 15.07
CA PRO A 453 27.59 -1.12 14.79
C PRO A 453 27.27 0.26 15.41
N PRO A 454 28.28 1.14 15.63
CA PRO A 454 28.10 2.40 16.35
C PRO A 454 26.96 3.29 15.82
N GLN A 455 26.80 3.38 14.50
CA GLN A 455 25.71 4.16 13.89
C GLN A 455 24.31 3.65 14.24
N CYS A 456 24.17 2.37 14.56
CA CYS A 456 22.91 1.74 14.98
C CYS A 456 22.75 1.68 16.50
N GLN A 457 23.70 2.23 17.27
CA GLN A 457 23.60 2.36 18.73
C GLN A 457 23.08 3.73 19.16
N VAL A 458 22.92 4.66 18.22
CA VAL A 458 22.38 5.99 18.51
C VAL A 458 20.90 5.86 18.82
N THR A 459 20.49 6.25 20.02
CA THR A 459 19.10 6.23 20.49
C THR A 459 18.14 6.83 19.47
N GLY A 460 17.06 6.12 19.16
CA GLY A 460 16.06 6.52 18.16
C GLY A 460 16.43 6.19 16.71
N THR A 461 17.69 5.78 16.44
CA THR A 461 18.08 5.34 15.09
C THR A 461 17.48 3.98 14.78
N LEU A 462 16.81 3.91 13.64
CA LEU A 462 16.31 2.68 13.05
C LEU A 462 17.36 2.07 12.14
N CYS A 463 17.58 0.76 12.26
CA CYS A 463 18.52 0.04 11.41
C CYS A 463 17.92 -1.26 10.89
N TYR A 464 18.20 -1.56 9.62
CA TYR A 464 18.02 -2.88 9.07
C TYR A 464 19.23 -3.76 9.35
N ALA A 465 18.99 -4.96 9.88
CA ALA A 465 19.96 -6.05 9.90
C ALA A 465 19.59 -7.04 8.78
N ASN A 466 20.38 -7.05 7.71
CA ASN A 466 20.16 -7.86 6.52
C ASN A 466 21.04 -9.10 6.58
N ARG A 467 20.44 -10.29 6.61
CA ARG A 467 21.22 -11.52 6.67
C ARG A 467 22.06 -11.68 5.41
N ARG A 468 23.36 -11.94 5.61
CA ARG A 468 24.31 -12.25 4.55
C ARG A 468 25.26 -13.32 5.04
N GLY A 469 25.06 -14.55 4.55
CA GLY A 469 25.72 -15.71 5.14
C GLY A 469 25.22 -15.94 6.57
N GLY A 470 26.15 -16.24 7.50
CA GLY A 470 25.84 -16.47 8.91
C GLY A 470 25.80 -15.23 9.79
N THR A 471 25.89 -14.03 9.22
CA THR A 471 25.91 -12.75 9.95
C THR A 471 24.90 -11.77 9.35
N TYR A 472 24.87 -10.54 9.89
CA TYR A 472 24.04 -9.46 9.40
C TYR A 472 24.88 -8.28 8.88
N ASP A 473 24.52 -7.79 7.70
CA ASP A 473 24.95 -6.49 7.19
C ASP A 473 23.97 -5.42 7.69
N PHE A 474 24.48 -4.44 8.43
CA PHE A 474 23.65 -3.39 9.03
C PHE A 474 23.60 -2.13 8.15
N VAL A 475 22.41 -1.58 7.98
CA VAL A 475 22.18 -0.34 7.23
C VAL A 475 21.22 0.54 8.02
N VAL A 476 21.54 1.82 8.21
CA VAL A 476 20.60 2.80 8.78
C VAL A 476 19.37 2.86 7.89
N ALA A 477 18.19 2.73 8.49
CA ALA A 477 16.96 2.71 7.72
C ALA A 477 16.75 4.05 7.01
N PRO A 478 16.31 4.06 5.74
CA PRO A 478 16.12 5.30 4.99
C PRO A 478 14.83 5.99 5.43
N GLY A 479 14.74 7.29 5.12
CA GLY A 479 13.59 8.11 5.46
C GLY A 479 13.90 9.08 6.59
N ARG A 480 12.91 9.92 6.92
CA ARG A 480 12.94 10.78 8.11
C ARG A 480 12.58 9.97 9.35
N ASP A 481 12.81 10.57 10.51
CA ASP A 481 12.44 9.97 11.80
C ASP A 481 10.93 9.73 11.89
N VAL A 482 10.58 8.63 12.54
CA VAL A 482 9.20 8.14 12.68
C VAL A 482 8.92 7.83 14.13
N ALA A 483 7.67 7.98 14.55
CA ALA A 483 7.27 7.51 15.86
C ALA A 483 7.38 5.99 15.89
N VAL A 484 8.08 5.48 16.90
CA VAL A 484 8.35 4.05 17.08
C VAL A 484 7.49 3.53 18.23
N ILE A 485 6.86 2.38 18.03
CA ILE A 485 6.18 1.62 19.07
C ILE A 485 7.07 0.43 19.42
N HIS A 486 7.50 0.38 20.67
CA HIS A 486 8.36 -0.67 21.16
C HIS A 486 7.52 -1.88 21.59
N ASP A 487 7.82 -3.04 21.00
CA ASP A 487 7.15 -4.32 21.29
C ASP A 487 8.12 -5.22 22.07
N ASP A 488 8.17 -5.01 23.39
CA ASP A 488 9.10 -5.71 24.29
C ASP A 488 8.83 -7.21 24.36
N ASP A 489 7.56 -7.61 24.22
CA ASP A 489 7.14 -9.02 24.23
C ASP A 489 7.63 -9.78 22.99
N ALA A 490 7.94 -9.06 21.91
CA ALA A 490 8.51 -9.61 20.69
C ALA A 490 10.04 -9.61 20.67
N ALA A 491 10.71 -9.08 21.70
CA ALA A 491 12.16 -8.95 21.77
C ALA A 491 12.81 -9.91 22.77
N TRP A 492 14.03 -10.35 22.48
CA TRP A 492 14.85 -11.05 23.46
C TRP A 492 15.15 -10.12 24.63
N PRO A 493 15.00 -10.56 25.90
CA PRO A 493 15.48 -9.79 27.04
C PRO A 493 16.97 -9.49 26.88
N ALA A 494 17.42 -8.30 27.27
CA ALA A 494 18.83 -7.91 27.13
C ALA A 494 19.80 -8.91 27.79
N ALA A 495 19.42 -9.46 28.95
CA ALA A 495 20.18 -10.50 29.64
C ALA A 495 20.29 -11.81 28.83
N ALA A 496 19.33 -12.10 27.97
CA ALA A 496 19.31 -13.31 27.15
C ALA A 496 20.21 -13.22 25.91
N GLU A 497 20.47 -12.03 25.36
CA GLU A 497 21.09 -11.90 24.04
C GLU A 497 22.45 -12.60 23.92
N ALA A 498 23.31 -12.50 24.94
CA ALA A 498 24.63 -13.15 24.93
C ALA A 498 24.54 -14.67 25.00
N HIS A 499 23.59 -15.21 25.77
CA HIS A 499 23.37 -16.64 25.93
C HIS A 499 22.69 -17.24 24.69
N VAL A 500 21.64 -16.60 24.18
CA VAL A 500 20.97 -16.96 22.92
C VAL A 500 21.96 -16.98 21.77
N ARG A 501 22.80 -15.94 21.64
CA ARG A 501 23.86 -15.89 20.62
C ARG A 501 24.78 -17.10 20.70
N ARG A 502 25.24 -17.47 21.91
CA ARG A 502 26.11 -18.64 22.12
C ARG A 502 25.42 -19.92 21.65
N VAL A 503 24.20 -20.18 22.13
CA VAL A 503 23.43 -21.38 21.76
C VAL A 503 23.25 -21.48 20.24
N TYR A 504 22.91 -20.37 19.58
CA TYR A 504 22.72 -20.35 18.14
C TYR A 504 24.01 -20.61 17.37
N LEU A 505 25.14 -20.04 17.80
CA LEU A 505 26.45 -20.29 17.19
C LEU A 505 26.90 -21.74 17.41
N ASP A 506 26.70 -22.29 18.61
CA ASP A 506 27.05 -23.68 18.93
C ASP A 506 26.21 -24.69 18.13
N THR A 507 24.97 -24.32 17.77
CA THR A 507 24.07 -25.16 16.96
C THR A 507 24.24 -24.92 15.45
N ASP A 508 25.21 -24.09 15.03
CA ASP A 508 25.41 -23.69 13.63
C ASP A 508 24.12 -23.15 12.98
N TRP A 509 23.47 -22.20 13.66
CA TRP A 509 22.25 -21.54 13.18
C TRP A 509 22.32 -21.07 11.71
N PRO A 510 23.44 -20.50 11.21
CA PRO A 510 23.57 -20.17 9.79
C PRO A 510 23.23 -21.32 8.84
N ALA A 511 23.67 -22.54 9.16
CA ALA A 511 23.35 -23.73 8.37
C ALA A 511 21.88 -24.13 8.52
N LEU A 512 21.31 -23.98 9.72
CA LEU A 512 19.91 -24.34 10.00
C LEU A 512 18.90 -23.50 9.19
N VAL A 513 19.15 -22.20 9.01
CA VAL A 513 18.18 -21.32 8.32
C VAL A 513 18.37 -21.26 6.81
N ALA A 514 19.42 -21.87 6.28
CA ALA A 514 19.57 -22.06 4.83
C ALA A 514 18.54 -23.06 4.27
N ARG A 515 17.84 -23.82 5.13
CA ARG A 515 16.85 -24.83 4.77
C ARG A 515 15.43 -24.25 4.91
N PRO A 516 14.54 -24.39 3.90
CA PRO A 516 13.22 -23.75 3.89
C PRO A 516 12.31 -24.25 5.03
N ALA A 517 11.34 -23.41 5.43
CA ALA A 517 10.48 -23.52 6.62
C ALA A 517 9.45 -24.69 6.64
N GLY A 518 9.78 -25.85 6.05
CA GLY A 518 8.99 -27.08 6.10
C GLY A 518 9.79 -28.32 6.49
N ALA A 519 10.99 -28.14 7.05
CA ALA A 519 12.04 -29.16 7.02
C ALA A 519 12.15 -30.06 8.27
N VAL A 520 11.45 -29.77 9.38
CA VAL A 520 11.45 -30.68 10.55
C VAL A 520 10.15 -31.49 10.57
N THR A 521 10.12 -32.57 9.79
CA THR A 521 8.99 -33.51 9.76
C THR A 521 8.91 -34.36 11.03
N LEU A 522 9.98 -34.41 11.82
CA LEU A 522 10.01 -35.10 13.11
C LEU A 522 8.99 -34.55 14.11
N VAL A 523 8.69 -33.25 14.08
CA VAL A 523 7.70 -32.63 14.97
C VAL A 523 6.30 -32.93 14.44
N ARG A 524 5.58 -33.85 15.10
CA ARG A 524 4.25 -34.29 14.67
C ARG A 524 3.13 -33.41 15.19
N ALA A 525 3.27 -32.95 16.42
CA ALA A 525 2.32 -32.08 17.08
C ALA A 525 2.97 -31.37 18.26
N TRP A 526 2.35 -30.29 18.71
CA TRP A 526 2.62 -29.67 20.01
C TRP A 526 1.31 -29.23 20.65
N HIS A 527 1.30 -29.14 21.98
CA HIS A 527 0.16 -28.71 22.77
C HIS A 527 0.59 -27.62 23.73
N ASP A 528 -0.31 -26.65 23.96
CA ASP A 528 -0.12 -25.56 24.92
C ASP A 528 1.17 -24.76 24.72
N LEU A 529 1.66 -24.67 23.49
CA LEU A 529 2.83 -23.86 23.14
C LEU A 529 2.76 -23.34 21.70
N ARG A 530 3.58 -22.34 21.41
CA ARG A 530 3.95 -21.92 20.05
C ARG A 530 5.45 -22.16 19.87
N ALA A 531 5.87 -22.63 18.71
CA ALA A 531 7.29 -22.83 18.44
C ALA A 531 7.66 -22.29 17.06
N THR A 532 8.87 -21.70 16.95
CA THR A 532 9.51 -21.45 15.67
C THR A 532 10.63 -22.44 15.46
N THR A 533 10.65 -23.09 14.29
CA THR A 533 11.58 -24.17 13.94
C THR A 533 12.66 -23.68 12.99
N PHE A 534 13.91 -24.03 13.26
CA PHE A 534 15.03 -23.86 12.32
C PHE A 534 15.72 -25.20 12.11
N GLY A 535 16.23 -25.46 10.90
CA GLY A 535 16.93 -26.71 10.58
C GLY A 535 16.03 -27.77 9.94
N ASP A 536 16.42 -29.03 10.07
CA ASP A 536 15.71 -30.18 9.53
C ASP A 536 15.75 -31.39 10.47
N ASP A 537 15.35 -32.56 9.96
CA ASP A 537 15.26 -33.80 10.73
C ASP A 537 16.62 -34.27 11.29
N ASP A 538 17.75 -33.83 10.73
CA ASP A 538 19.08 -34.21 11.21
C ASP A 538 19.56 -33.31 12.35
N ARG A 539 19.25 -32.01 12.26
CA ARG A 539 19.57 -31.03 13.29
C ARG A 539 18.57 -29.89 13.25
N PHE A 540 17.99 -29.58 14.40
CA PHE A 540 17.05 -28.47 14.52
C PHE A 540 17.15 -27.71 15.83
N LEU A 541 16.66 -26.48 15.79
CA LEU A 541 16.48 -25.59 16.92
C LEU A 541 15.02 -25.15 16.98
N LEU A 542 14.37 -25.33 18.13
CA LEU A 542 13.06 -24.77 18.40
C LEU A 542 13.18 -23.60 19.37
N VAL A 543 12.52 -22.49 19.05
CA VAL A 543 12.25 -21.41 20.00
C VAL A 543 10.82 -21.54 20.47
N ILE A 544 10.64 -21.90 21.73
CA ILE A 544 9.36 -22.33 22.29
C ILE A 544 8.81 -21.24 23.21
N HIS A 545 7.54 -20.92 23.02
CA HIS A 545 6.73 -20.04 23.85
C HIS A 545 5.61 -20.88 24.48
N PRO A 546 5.77 -21.32 25.74
CA PRO A 546 4.70 -21.97 26.49
C PRO A 546 3.49 -21.03 26.62
N THR A 547 2.30 -21.54 26.29
CA THR A 547 1.03 -20.79 26.32
C THR A 547 0.00 -21.35 27.30
N GLY A 548 0.19 -22.58 27.79
CA GLY A 548 -0.69 -23.23 28.78
C GLY A 548 0.10 -23.96 29.86
N GLU A 549 -0.62 -24.69 30.72
CA GLU A 549 -0.07 -25.28 31.95
C GLU A 549 0.75 -26.56 31.71
N ALA A 550 0.54 -27.25 30.58
CA ALA A 550 1.22 -28.50 30.25
C ALA A 550 1.81 -28.50 28.83
N PRO A 551 2.76 -27.59 28.53
CA PRO A 551 3.35 -27.48 27.19
C PRO A 551 4.09 -28.78 26.83
N MET A 552 3.74 -29.35 25.67
CA MET A 552 4.27 -30.65 25.24
C MET A 552 4.60 -30.65 23.75
N ILE A 553 5.68 -31.33 23.38
CA ILE A 553 6.10 -31.58 22.00
C ILE A 553 6.05 -33.08 21.73
N HIS A 554 5.51 -33.46 20.57
CA HIS A 554 5.47 -34.82 20.09
C HIS A 554 6.44 -34.99 18.92
N LEU A 555 7.48 -35.78 19.12
CA LEU A 555 8.47 -36.10 18.09
C LEU A 555 8.31 -37.55 17.62
N ARG A 556 8.60 -37.82 16.34
CA ARG A 556 8.78 -39.19 15.84
C ARG A 556 10.02 -39.25 14.96
N SER A 557 11.02 -40.02 15.39
CA SER A 557 12.29 -40.21 14.69
C SER A 557 12.62 -41.68 14.58
N THR A 558 13.12 -42.08 13.43
CA THR A 558 13.66 -43.43 13.20
C THR A 558 15.12 -43.53 13.64
N ALA A 559 15.80 -42.38 13.74
CA ALA A 559 17.18 -42.26 14.17
C ALA A 559 17.29 -41.80 15.64
N PRO A 560 18.35 -42.20 16.36
CA PRO A 560 18.63 -41.68 17.68
C PRO A 560 18.79 -40.16 17.68
N LEU A 561 18.13 -39.48 18.61
CA LEU A 561 18.21 -38.04 18.79
C LEU A 561 18.80 -37.69 20.15
N ARG A 562 19.61 -36.63 20.20
CA ARG A 562 20.09 -36.02 21.44
C ARG A 562 19.87 -34.51 21.41
N GLY A 563 19.62 -33.94 22.57
CA GLY A 563 19.41 -32.50 22.68
C GLY A 563 19.24 -31.99 24.10
N ALA A 564 18.86 -30.73 24.21
CA ALA A 564 18.66 -30.09 25.51
C ALA A 564 17.67 -28.93 25.41
N PHE A 565 16.88 -28.77 26.48
CA PHE A 565 16.19 -27.53 26.76
C PHE A 565 17.14 -26.55 27.46
N ILE A 566 17.16 -25.30 27.01
CA ILE A 566 18.06 -24.26 27.49
C ILE A 566 17.25 -23.01 27.81
N ALA A 567 17.44 -22.45 29.01
CA ALA A 567 16.87 -21.17 29.39
C ALA A 567 17.62 -20.02 28.69
N PRO A 568 16.96 -19.19 27.87
CA PRO A 568 17.63 -18.17 27.08
C PRO A 568 18.25 -17.06 27.94
N THR A 569 17.68 -16.76 29.10
CA THR A 569 18.14 -15.68 30.00
C THR A 569 19.43 -16.01 30.74
N THR A 570 19.69 -17.29 31.02
CA THR A 570 20.83 -17.75 31.83
C THR A 570 21.79 -18.64 31.06
N GLY A 571 21.36 -19.17 29.91
CA GLY A 571 22.07 -20.20 29.15
C GLY A 571 22.19 -21.54 29.88
N THR A 572 21.42 -21.76 30.95
CA THR A 572 21.46 -23.03 31.71
C THR A 572 20.67 -24.11 30.99
N ILE A 573 21.18 -25.34 31.03
CA ILE A 573 20.45 -26.53 30.55
C ILE A 573 19.37 -26.86 31.58
N LEU A 574 18.11 -26.78 31.16
CA LEU A 574 16.94 -27.10 31.98
C LEU A 574 16.70 -28.61 32.04
N ALA A 575 16.89 -29.30 30.92
CA ALA A 575 16.82 -30.75 30.82
C ALA A 575 17.60 -31.24 29.61
N SER A 576 18.30 -32.36 29.75
CA SER A 576 18.92 -33.10 28.65
C SER A 576 17.96 -34.16 28.12
N LEU A 577 17.95 -34.35 26.81
CA LEU A 577 17.05 -35.24 26.12
C LEU A 577 17.85 -36.25 25.29
N ALA A 578 17.42 -37.52 25.35
CA ALA A 578 17.93 -38.59 24.52
C ALA A 578 16.78 -39.51 24.13
N PHE A 579 16.77 -39.92 22.87
CA PHE A 579 15.81 -40.86 22.31
C PHE A 579 16.57 -41.80 21.37
N ASP A 580 16.42 -43.10 21.57
CA ASP A 580 17.25 -44.10 20.87
C ASP A 580 16.78 -44.41 19.44
N GLY A 581 15.68 -43.80 18.99
CA GLY A 581 15.09 -44.05 17.67
C GLY A 581 14.14 -45.25 17.70
N ASP A 582 12.90 -45.03 17.29
CA ASP A 582 11.89 -46.08 17.15
C ASP A 582 10.79 -45.60 16.20
N ASP A 583 10.60 -46.31 15.08
CA ASP A 583 9.66 -45.96 14.02
C ASP A 583 8.19 -45.99 14.50
N GLU A 584 7.87 -46.80 15.52
CA GLU A 584 6.49 -46.97 15.99
C GLU A 584 6.11 -45.99 17.10
N ASN A 585 7.07 -45.54 17.91
CA ASN A 585 6.80 -44.78 19.13
C ASN A 585 6.81 -43.25 18.91
N LEU A 586 5.78 -42.60 19.45
CA LEU A 586 5.72 -41.14 19.56
C LEU A 586 6.44 -40.73 20.84
N TRP A 587 7.48 -39.91 20.73
CA TRP A 587 8.19 -39.39 21.89
C TRP A 587 7.50 -38.13 22.41
N HIS A 588 6.93 -38.27 23.61
CA HIS A 588 6.26 -37.20 24.33
C HIS A 588 7.27 -36.45 25.21
N ILE A 589 7.48 -35.17 24.92
CA ILE A 589 8.45 -34.34 25.65
C ILE A 589 7.70 -33.20 26.33
N ALA A 590 7.68 -33.21 27.67
CA ALA A 590 7.22 -32.06 28.45
C ALA A 590 8.24 -30.93 28.35
N VAL A 591 7.78 -29.71 28.03
CA VAL A 591 8.63 -28.53 27.96
C VAL A 591 8.81 -27.95 29.37
N PRO A 592 10.03 -27.86 29.90
CA PRO A 592 10.27 -27.25 31.21
C PRO A 592 10.08 -25.73 31.14
N GLY A 593 9.46 -25.13 32.15
CA GLY A 593 9.32 -23.67 32.25
C GLY A 593 7.95 -23.23 32.77
N VAL A 594 7.83 -21.94 33.06
CA VAL A 594 6.55 -21.30 33.45
C VAL A 594 5.87 -20.74 32.20
N PRO A 595 4.52 -20.74 32.10
CA PRO A 595 3.82 -20.04 31.03
C PRO A 595 4.36 -18.61 30.82
N GLY A 596 4.71 -18.28 29.58
CA GLY A 596 5.31 -16.99 29.21
C GLY A 596 6.84 -16.94 29.18
N GLU A 597 7.56 -17.92 29.74
CA GLU A 597 9.02 -17.97 29.64
C GLU A 597 9.47 -18.71 28.37
N ILE A 598 10.30 -18.06 27.56
CA ILE A 598 10.82 -18.64 26.32
C ILE A 598 11.84 -19.73 26.65
N VAL A 599 11.83 -20.82 25.89
CA VAL A 599 12.77 -21.94 26.04
C VAL A 599 13.37 -22.28 24.67
N LEU A 600 14.67 -22.57 24.64
CA LEU A 600 15.35 -23.07 23.44
C LEU A 600 15.46 -24.60 23.51
N LEU A 601 15.10 -25.31 22.44
CA LEU A 601 15.38 -26.73 22.30
C LEU A 601 16.35 -26.95 21.15
N THR A 602 17.55 -27.43 21.44
CA THR A 602 18.50 -27.88 20.41
C THR A 602 18.42 -29.39 20.28
N MET A 603 18.40 -29.91 19.05
CA MET A 603 18.31 -31.35 18.77
C MET A 603 19.21 -31.72 17.61
N GLN A 604 19.85 -32.88 17.69
CA GLN A 604 20.69 -33.43 16.62
C GLN A 604 20.59 -34.96 16.60
N GLN A 605 20.54 -35.54 15.40
CA GLN A 605 20.70 -36.98 15.21
C GLN A 605 22.10 -37.42 15.61
N HIS A 606 22.17 -38.47 16.43
CA HIS A 606 23.43 -39.05 16.84
C HIS A 606 23.86 -40.08 15.80
N THR A 607 24.81 -39.71 14.94
CA THR A 607 25.39 -40.60 13.90
C THR A 607 26.46 -41.55 14.44
N GLY A 608 26.52 -41.75 15.77
CA GLY A 608 27.47 -42.65 16.40
C GLY A 608 27.28 -44.06 15.84
N THR A 609 28.27 -44.55 15.10
CA THR A 609 28.38 -45.98 14.81
C THR A 609 28.43 -46.71 16.14
N ALA A 610 27.53 -47.67 16.34
CA ALA A 610 27.42 -48.48 17.55
C ALA A 610 28.66 -49.39 17.73
N THR A 611 29.80 -48.79 17.99
CA THR A 611 31.07 -49.43 18.29
C THR A 611 31.73 -48.71 19.45
N GLU A 612 31.26 -49.02 20.65
CA GLU A 612 32.08 -49.13 21.87
C GLU A 612 31.51 -50.23 22.76
#